data_AF-A0A519CPK5-F1
#
_entry.id   AF-A0A519CPK5-F1
#
_cell.length_a   1.000
_cell.length_b   1.000
_cell.length_c   1.000
_cell.angle_alpha   90.00
_cell.angle_beta   90.00
_cell.angle_gamma   90.00
#
_symmetry.space_group_name_H-M   'P 1'
#
loop_
_entity.id
_entity.type
_entity.pdbx_description
1 polymer ?
#
loop_
_entity_poly.entity_id
_entity_poly.type
_entity_poly.pdbx_seq_one_letter_code
_entity_poly.pdbx_strand_id
1 'polypeptide(L)'
;MSAEKELVELKPSDFAKSLNFPMRMMRKVTETPGQLRLAGLSAWRGKERGLAVIAGVFLASLVITTVLSYGVGLSQLFLEESLKGEPFDAKIEFARTPTDTSSGWSNNTTTMTNVCDELMLEFNEFTDCTLVLGRQGIHSGGFFNQEFIVAQPLEMNSVYDDSNPYWDNITFSYPELTESGPPISDMRSVRFLGPEAFDGEFANRLGGNIIAGMGEWPTPSFHCCFSG
;
A
#
# COMPACT_ATOMS: atom_id res chain seq x y z
N MET A 1 66.85 21.74 -12.96
CA MET A 1 65.57 22.47 -12.98
C MET A 1 65.02 22.44 -11.57
N SER A 2 65.30 23.50 -10.80
CA SER A 2 64.94 23.62 -9.39
C SER A 2 63.46 23.99 -9.32
N ALA A 3 62.62 23.11 -8.76
CA ALA A 3 61.25 23.44 -8.42
C ALA A 3 61.21 23.80 -6.93
N GLU A 4 61.30 25.10 -6.68
CA GLU A 4 61.16 25.71 -5.37
C GLU A 4 59.75 25.39 -4.84
N LYS A 5 59.68 24.69 -3.70
CA LYS A 5 58.43 24.45 -2.99
C LYS A 5 58.01 25.76 -2.35
N GLU A 6 57.13 26.48 -3.02
CA GLU A 6 56.46 27.64 -2.47
C GLU A 6 55.66 27.19 -1.24
N LEU A 7 56.19 27.46 -0.05
CA LEU A 7 55.45 27.37 1.20
C LEU A 7 54.34 28.42 1.10
N VAL A 8 53.11 27.97 0.90
CA VAL A 8 51.92 28.84 0.96
C VAL A 8 51.84 29.40 2.37
N GLU A 9 52.38 30.61 2.55
CA GLU A 9 52.40 31.34 3.80
C GLU A 9 50.97 31.82 4.11
N LEU A 10 50.30 31.13 5.03
CA LEU A 10 48.92 31.42 5.41
C LEU A 10 48.84 32.79 6.09
N LYS A 11 48.14 33.73 5.45
CA LYS A 11 47.99 35.10 5.96
C LYS A 11 46.99 35.12 7.12
N PRO A 12 47.16 36.01 8.12
CA PRO A 12 46.25 36.11 9.26
C PRO A 12 44.80 36.45 8.87
N SER A 13 44.59 37.02 7.67
CA SER A 13 43.27 37.25 7.08
C SER A 13 42.50 35.98 6.73
N ASP A 14 43.18 34.84 6.55
CA ASP A 14 42.54 33.56 6.24
C ASP A 14 41.82 32.98 7.46
N PHE A 15 42.12 33.43 8.68
CA PHE A 15 41.43 33.00 9.90
C PHE A 15 40.24 33.89 10.28
N ALA A 16 39.92 34.90 9.46
CA ALA A 16 38.82 35.82 9.74
C ALA A 16 37.46 35.07 9.73
N LYS A 17 36.68 35.25 10.80
CA LYS A 17 35.39 34.57 11.03
C LYS A 17 34.28 35.00 10.06
N SER A 18 34.57 35.93 9.14
CA SER A 18 33.64 36.66 8.27
C SER A 18 33.52 36.14 6.82
N LEU A 19 34.10 34.99 6.49
CA LEU A 19 33.96 34.39 5.15
C LEU A 19 32.57 33.79 4.91
N ASN A 20 32.00 34.10 3.73
CA ASN A 20 30.75 33.52 3.21
C ASN A 20 30.76 31.97 3.30
N PHE A 21 29.65 31.39 3.77
CA PHE A 21 29.43 29.94 3.95
C PHE A 21 30.01 29.04 2.82
N PRO A 22 29.85 29.33 1.52
CA PRO A 22 30.41 28.50 0.45
C PRO A 22 31.94 28.46 0.44
N MET A 23 32.62 29.56 0.77
CA MET A 23 34.08 29.62 0.76
C MET A 23 34.68 28.85 1.95
N ARG A 24 33.98 28.82 3.09
CA ARG A 24 34.30 27.91 4.21
C ARG A 24 34.14 26.44 3.85
N MET A 25 33.12 26.10 3.07
CA MET A 25 32.86 24.72 2.67
C MET A 25 33.92 24.22 1.68
N MET A 26 34.27 25.03 0.67
CA MET A 26 35.38 24.71 -0.24
C MET A 26 36.70 24.53 0.50
N ARG A 27 37.00 25.37 1.50
CA ARG A 27 38.22 25.24 2.28
C ARG A 27 38.26 23.97 3.14
N LYS A 28 37.12 23.58 3.72
CA LYS A 28 37.01 22.28 4.42
C LYS A 28 37.29 21.11 3.46
N VAL A 29 36.80 21.16 2.22
CA VAL A 29 37.02 20.09 1.22
C VAL A 29 38.48 20.04 0.75
N THR A 30 39.18 21.16 0.68
CA THR A 30 40.60 21.18 0.31
C THR A 30 41.53 20.81 1.47
N GLU A 31 41.13 21.05 2.71
CA GLU A 31 41.88 20.69 3.92
C GLU A 31 41.63 19.25 4.41
N THR A 32 40.49 18.63 4.06
CA THR A 32 40.14 17.25 4.45
C THR A 32 41.15 16.17 4.02
N PRO A 33 41.78 16.16 2.83
CA PRO A 33 42.73 15.11 2.47
C PRO A 33 43.98 15.10 3.37
N GLY A 34 44.45 16.28 3.82
CA GLY A 34 45.57 16.39 4.75
C GLY A 34 45.21 15.89 6.16
N GLN A 35 44.01 16.25 6.63
CA GLN A 35 43.45 15.80 7.91
C GLN A 35 43.21 14.29 7.94
N LEU A 36 42.69 13.71 6.85
CA LEU A 36 42.49 12.27 6.69
C LEU A 36 43.82 11.49 6.73
N ARG A 37 44.86 12.02 6.10
CA ARG A 37 46.19 11.40 6.13
C ARG A 37 46.79 11.42 7.54
N LEU A 38 46.65 12.53 8.27
CA LEU A 38 47.11 12.64 9.66
C LEU A 38 46.31 11.74 10.60
N ALA A 39 44.99 11.64 10.40
CA ALA A 39 44.13 10.70 11.12
C ALA A 39 44.46 9.23 10.81
N GLY A 40 44.83 8.91 9.57
CA GLY A 40 45.30 7.58 9.18
C GLY A 40 46.62 7.21 9.86
N LEU A 41 47.58 8.15 9.93
CA LEU A 41 48.84 7.95 10.62
C LEU A 41 48.67 7.84 12.15
N SER A 42 47.73 8.59 12.74
CA SER A 42 47.42 8.49 14.16
C SER A 42 46.67 7.21 14.52
N ALA A 43 45.83 6.70 13.61
CA ALA A 43 45.16 5.40 13.75
C ALA A 43 46.16 4.23 13.69
N TRP A 44 47.24 4.33 12.91
CA TRP A 44 48.26 3.28 12.82
C TRP A 44 49.08 3.14 14.12
N ARG A 45 49.30 4.24 14.86
CA ARG A 45 50.10 4.23 16.09
C ARG A 45 49.42 3.49 17.27
N GLY A 46 48.10 3.33 17.22
CA GLY A 46 47.28 2.61 18.20
C GLY A 46 46.59 1.38 17.62
N LYS A 47 47.34 0.52 16.91
CA LYS A 47 46.85 -0.64 16.15
C LYS A 47 45.80 -1.50 16.87
N GLU A 48 45.95 -1.75 18.17
CA GLU A 48 45.02 -2.59 18.94
C GLU A 48 43.66 -1.91 19.21
N ARG A 49 43.66 -0.58 19.40
CA ARG A 49 42.42 0.18 19.68
C ARG A 49 41.67 0.54 18.40
N GLY A 50 42.38 0.79 17.30
CA GLY A 50 41.77 1.09 15.99
C GLY A 50 41.08 -0.13 15.37
N LEU A 51 41.67 -1.32 15.50
CA LEU A 51 41.10 -2.55 14.93
C LEU A 51 39.78 -2.93 15.61
N ALA A 52 39.70 -2.80 16.94
CA ALA A 52 38.48 -3.09 17.70
C ALA A 52 37.30 -2.20 17.28
N VAL A 53 37.53 -0.91 17.03
CA VAL A 53 36.47 0.02 16.58
C VAL A 53 36.00 -0.34 15.17
N ILE A 54 36.93 -0.65 14.25
CA ILE A 54 36.58 -1.05 12.88
C ILE A 54 35.77 -2.36 12.90
N ALA A 55 36.20 -3.35 13.69
CA ALA A 55 35.47 -4.61 13.85
C ALA A 55 34.07 -4.40 14.44
N GLY A 56 33.93 -3.52 15.45
CA GLY A 56 32.64 -3.19 16.06
C GLY A 56 31.67 -2.52 15.08
N VAL A 57 32.14 -1.56 14.29
CA VAL A 57 31.32 -0.89 13.26
C VAL A 57 30.98 -1.87 12.12
N PHE A 58 31.92 -2.71 11.71
CA PHE A 58 31.69 -3.71 10.67
C PHE A 58 30.64 -4.74 11.11
N LEU A 59 30.73 -5.23 12.35
CA LEU A 59 29.77 -6.17 12.93
C LEU A 59 28.39 -5.50 13.07
N ALA A 60 28.32 -4.27 13.58
CA ALA A 60 27.06 -3.53 13.69
C ALA A 60 26.40 -3.29 12.32
N SER A 61 27.18 -2.90 11.30
CA SER A 61 26.66 -2.69 9.95
C SER A 61 26.16 -4.00 9.33
N LEU A 62 26.86 -5.11 9.55
CA LEU A 62 26.43 -6.42 9.07
C LEU A 62 25.12 -6.84 9.75
N VAL A 63 24.99 -6.65 11.06
CA VAL A 63 23.75 -7.00 11.78
C VAL A 63 22.58 -6.13 11.31
N ILE A 64 22.76 -4.82 11.21
CA ILE A 64 21.68 -3.92 10.76
C ILE A 64 21.22 -4.29 9.35
N THR A 65 22.14 -4.54 8.42
CA THR A 65 21.79 -4.93 7.05
C THR A 65 21.09 -6.29 6.99
N THR A 66 21.52 -7.28 7.78
CA THR A 66 20.84 -8.58 7.83
C THR A 66 19.41 -8.48 8.36
N VAL A 67 19.19 -7.74 9.45
CA VAL A 67 17.84 -7.54 10.02
C VAL A 67 16.93 -6.80 9.04
N LEU A 68 17.42 -5.72 8.40
CA LEU A 68 16.65 -5.00 7.40
C LEU A 68 16.32 -5.88 6.19
N SER A 69 17.30 -6.67 5.71
CA SER A 69 17.09 -7.58 4.57
C SER A 69 16.06 -8.67 4.89
N TYR A 70 16.11 -9.22 6.10
CA TYR A 70 15.16 -10.24 6.54
C TYR A 70 13.76 -9.65 6.74
N GLY A 71 13.66 -8.46 7.33
CA GLY A 71 12.40 -7.74 7.49
C GLY A 71 11.73 -7.43 6.14
N VAL A 72 12.48 -6.91 5.17
CA VAL A 72 11.95 -6.62 3.83
C VAL A 72 11.54 -7.90 3.10
N GLY A 73 12.31 -8.98 3.21
CA GLY A 73 11.98 -10.27 2.59
C GLY A 73 10.70 -10.88 3.15
N LEU A 74 10.50 -10.84 4.47
CA LEU A 74 9.27 -11.28 5.09
C LEU A 74 8.06 -10.42 4.69
N SER A 75 8.22 -9.10 4.61
CA SER A 75 7.14 -8.21 4.19
C SER A 75 6.73 -8.45 2.72
N GLN A 76 7.69 -8.72 1.83
CA GLN A 76 7.39 -9.08 0.44
C GLN A 76 6.67 -10.42 0.36
N LEU A 77 7.13 -11.43 1.10
CA LEU A 77 6.47 -12.73 1.15
C LEU A 77 5.04 -12.64 1.70
N PHE A 78 4.83 -11.81 2.72
CA PHE A 78 3.50 -11.57 3.27
C PHE A 78 2.57 -10.88 2.26
N LEU A 79 3.08 -9.88 1.52
CA LEU A 79 2.30 -9.22 0.47
C LEU A 79 2.01 -10.18 -0.69
N GLU A 80 2.97 -11.01 -1.11
CA GLU A 80 2.77 -12.01 -2.15
C GLU A 80 1.73 -13.06 -1.72
N GLU A 81 1.80 -13.55 -0.48
CA GLU A 81 0.83 -14.50 0.06
C GLU A 81 -0.56 -13.86 0.19
N SER A 82 -0.62 -12.60 0.64
CA SER A 82 -1.85 -11.83 0.69
C SER A 82 -2.45 -11.61 -0.71
N LEU A 83 -1.61 -11.39 -1.74
CA LEU A 83 -2.06 -11.20 -3.12
C LEU A 83 -2.49 -12.53 -3.76
N LYS A 84 -1.82 -13.64 -3.46
CA LYS A 84 -2.23 -14.98 -3.92
C LYS A 84 -3.61 -15.38 -3.41
N GLY A 85 -3.97 -14.95 -2.20
CA GLY A 85 -5.28 -15.19 -1.62
C GLY A 85 -6.38 -14.28 -2.15
N GLU A 86 -6.04 -13.17 -2.82
CA GLU A 86 -7.02 -12.20 -3.30
C GLU A 86 -7.43 -12.54 -4.76
N PRO A 87 -8.74 -12.75 -5.02
CA PRO A 87 -9.21 -13.02 -6.37
C PRO A 87 -9.21 -11.77 -7.27
N PHE A 88 -8.96 -10.57 -6.73
CA PHE A 88 -8.98 -9.30 -7.45
C PHE A 88 -7.57 -8.72 -7.57
N ASP A 89 -7.09 -8.51 -8.80
CA ASP A 89 -5.75 -7.96 -9.04
C ASP A 89 -5.71 -6.42 -9.02
N ALA A 90 -6.83 -5.79 -9.39
CA ALA A 90 -6.99 -4.35 -9.40
C ALA A 90 -8.40 -3.95 -8.96
N LYS A 91 -8.51 -2.79 -8.29
CA LYS A 91 -9.77 -2.22 -7.87
C LYS A 91 -9.83 -0.75 -8.26
N ILE A 92 -10.92 -0.36 -8.91
CA ILE A 92 -11.21 1.01 -9.28
C ILE A 92 -12.44 1.46 -8.49
N GLU A 93 -12.33 2.62 -7.84
CA GLU A 93 -13.43 3.23 -7.10
C GLU A 93 -13.71 4.62 -7.69
N PHE A 94 -14.97 5.05 -7.63
CA PHE A 94 -15.32 6.40 -8.04
C PHE A 94 -14.56 7.43 -7.20
N ALA A 95 -14.17 8.54 -7.82
CA ALA A 95 -13.57 9.66 -7.10
C ALA A 95 -14.61 10.37 -6.21
N ARG A 96 -14.13 11.25 -5.33
CA ARG A 96 -14.98 12.08 -4.46
C ARG A 96 -16.13 12.73 -5.23
N THR A 97 -17.28 12.86 -4.57
CA THR A 97 -18.48 13.54 -5.07
C THR A 97 -18.12 14.83 -5.83
N PRO A 98 -18.43 14.95 -7.13
CA PRO A 98 -18.28 16.21 -7.84
C PRO A 98 -19.10 17.33 -7.18
N THR A 99 -18.58 18.56 -7.21
CA THR A 99 -19.26 19.77 -6.72
C THR A 99 -20.59 20.00 -7.46
N ASP A 100 -21.53 20.74 -6.84
CA ASP A 100 -22.94 20.95 -7.24
C ASP A 100 -23.22 21.34 -8.72
N THR A 101 -22.19 21.64 -9.51
CA THR A 101 -22.28 22.06 -10.92
C THR A 101 -21.75 21.04 -11.93
N SER A 102 -21.27 19.87 -11.48
CA SER A 102 -20.61 18.87 -12.33
C SER A 102 -21.47 17.62 -12.55
N SER A 103 -21.69 17.27 -13.82
CA SER A 103 -22.52 16.17 -14.33
C SER A 103 -21.91 14.76 -14.14
N GLY A 104 -21.18 14.53 -13.04
CA GLY A 104 -20.44 13.28 -12.83
C GLY A 104 -21.26 12.14 -12.22
N TRP A 105 -22.50 12.40 -11.81
CA TRP A 105 -23.42 11.35 -11.36
C TRP A 105 -24.33 10.96 -12.53
N SER A 106 -24.36 9.67 -12.82
CA SER A 106 -25.37 9.09 -13.69
C SER A 106 -26.35 8.27 -12.86
N ASN A 107 -27.64 8.53 -13.05
CA ASN A 107 -28.70 7.67 -12.53
C ASN A 107 -29.03 6.52 -13.49
N ASN A 108 -28.36 6.44 -14.64
CA ASN A 108 -28.56 5.35 -15.59
C ASN A 108 -27.64 4.18 -15.23
N THR A 109 -28.24 3.09 -14.72
CA THR A 109 -27.53 1.84 -14.39
C THR A 109 -26.72 1.30 -15.56
N THR A 110 -27.16 1.52 -16.80
CA THR A 110 -26.44 1.14 -18.02
C THR A 110 -25.07 1.80 -18.13
N THR A 111 -24.98 3.11 -17.88
CA THR A 111 -23.69 3.82 -17.90
C THR A 111 -22.74 3.37 -16.78
N MET A 112 -23.27 2.91 -15.64
CA MET A 112 -22.46 2.39 -14.54
C MET A 112 -21.99 0.96 -14.80
N THR A 113 -22.78 0.18 -15.54
CA THR A 113 -22.45 -1.22 -15.90
C THR A 113 -21.44 -1.31 -17.04
N ASN A 114 -21.52 -0.39 -18.01
CA ASN A 114 -20.63 -0.35 -19.17
C ASN A 114 -19.18 0.07 -18.86
N VAL A 115 -18.85 0.46 -17.62
CA VAL A 115 -17.47 0.84 -17.25
C VAL A 115 -16.52 -0.34 -17.42
N CYS A 116 -16.96 -1.56 -17.14
CA CYS A 116 -16.15 -2.75 -17.36
C CYS A 116 -15.84 -2.94 -18.86
N ASP A 117 -16.83 -2.77 -19.73
CA ASP A 117 -16.62 -2.88 -21.19
C ASP A 117 -15.61 -1.83 -21.68
N GLU A 118 -15.71 -0.58 -21.21
CA GLU A 118 -14.77 0.49 -21.58
C GLU A 118 -13.35 0.18 -21.12
N LEU A 119 -13.18 -0.31 -19.90
CA LEU A 119 -11.87 -0.66 -19.35
C LEU A 119 -11.26 -1.88 -20.06
N MET A 120 -12.06 -2.89 -20.37
CA MET A 120 -11.63 -4.08 -21.11
C MET A 120 -11.24 -3.77 -22.57
N LEU A 121 -11.87 -2.76 -23.17
CA LEU A 121 -11.53 -2.31 -24.54
C LEU A 121 -10.26 -1.46 -24.58
N GLU A 122 -10.04 -0.60 -23.58
CA GLU A 122 -8.89 0.30 -23.54
C GLU A 122 -7.61 -0.41 -23.03
N PHE A 123 -7.75 -1.33 -22.07
CA PHE A 123 -6.64 -2.03 -21.45
C PHE A 123 -6.69 -3.53 -21.76
N ASN A 124 -5.81 -3.97 -22.65
CA ASN A 124 -5.65 -5.39 -23.01
C ASN A 124 -4.96 -6.24 -21.92
N GLU A 125 -4.56 -5.62 -20.81
CA GLU A 125 -3.91 -6.28 -19.67
C GLU A 125 -4.94 -6.92 -18.73
N PHE A 126 -6.22 -6.53 -18.83
CA PHE A 126 -7.30 -7.12 -18.03
C PHE A 126 -7.91 -8.32 -18.75
N THR A 127 -7.93 -9.48 -18.07
CA THR A 127 -8.56 -10.70 -18.58
C THR A 127 -10.07 -10.72 -18.34
N ASP A 128 -10.51 -10.09 -17.25
CA ASP A 128 -11.88 -10.17 -16.74
C ASP A 128 -12.19 -8.90 -15.91
N CYS A 129 -13.44 -8.43 -15.92
CA CYS A 129 -13.89 -7.26 -15.15
C CYS A 129 -15.28 -7.47 -14.57
N THR A 130 -15.42 -7.30 -13.25
CA THR A 130 -16.72 -7.37 -12.58
C THR A 130 -16.97 -6.17 -11.69
N LEU A 131 -18.25 -5.80 -11.57
CA LEU A 131 -18.69 -4.72 -10.71
C LEU A 131 -19.07 -5.27 -9.34
N VAL A 132 -18.53 -4.63 -8.30
CA VAL A 132 -18.84 -4.98 -6.91
C VAL A 132 -19.59 -3.83 -6.26
N LEU A 133 -20.82 -4.09 -5.84
CA LEU A 133 -21.65 -3.15 -5.10
C LEU A 133 -21.68 -3.54 -3.62
N GLY A 134 -21.90 -2.56 -2.74
CA GLY A 134 -22.05 -2.80 -1.30
C GLY A 134 -20.86 -2.36 -0.44
N ARG A 135 -20.00 -1.48 -0.94
CA ARG A 135 -19.05 -0.73 -0.13
C ARG A 135 -19.09 0.75 -0.48
N GLN A 136 -19.02 1.60 0.54
CA GLN A 136 -18.75 3.01 0.34
C GLN A 136 -17.26 3.18 0.02
N GLY A 137 -16.94 3.93 -1.04
CA GLY A 137 -15.57 4.30 -1.35
C GLY A 137 -15.01 5.25 -0.30
N ILE A 138 -13.73 5.11 0.05
CA ILE A 138 -13.07 6.04 0.97
C ILE A 138 -12.56 7.22 0.16
N HIS A 139 -13.25 8.35 0.24
CA HIS A 139 -12.87 9.55 -0.48
C HIS A 139 -12.11 10.51 0.45
N SER A 140 -10.79 10.50 0.36
CA SER A 140 -9.94 11.44 1.11
C SER A 140 -9.78 12.76 0.40
N GLY A 141 -10.03 13.86 1.11
CA GLY A 141 -9.65 15.20 0.66
C GLY A 141 -9.14 16.08 1.79
N GLY A 142 -8.41 15.50 2.75
CA GLY A 142 -7.80 16.23 3.85
C GLY A 142 -6.88 15.35 4.70
N PHE A 143 -5.75 15.89 5.13
CA PHE A 143 -4.69 15.19 5.88
C PHE A 143 -5.12 14.80 7.31
N PHE A 144 -6.27 15.29 7.82
CA PHE A 144 -6.75 15.07 9.19
C PHE A 144 -8.29 15.04 9.34
N ASN A 145 -9.01 14.19 8.60
CA ASN A 145 -10.43 13.93 8.92
C ASN A 145 -10.60 12.54 9.53
N GLN A 146 -11.23 12.44 10.69
CA GLN A 146 -11.47 11.17 11.41
C GLN A 146 -12.45 10.24 10.67
N GLU A 147 -13.32 10.80 9.81
CA GLU A 147 -14.20 10.05 8.90
C GLU A 147 -13.42 9.25 7.83
N PHE A 148 -12.10 9.45 7.73
CA PHE A 148 -11.20 8.76 6.80
C PHE A 148 -11.03 7.25 7.08
N ILE A 149 -11.39 6.76 8.28
CA ILE A 149 -10.97 5.42 8.74
C ILE A 149 -12.09 4.37 8.70
N VAL A 150 -13.35 4.77 8.48
CA VAL A 150 -14.49 3.83 8.61
C VAL A 150 -15.30 3.78 7.31
N ALA A 151 -14.87 2.96 6.36
CA ALA A 151 -15.74 2.55 5.27
C ALA A 151 -16.83 1.63 5.84
N GLN A 152 -18.08 2.08 5.84
CA GLN A 152 -19.18 1.23 6.26
C GLN A 152 -19.54 0.26 5.13
N PRO A 153 -19.55 -1.06 5.39
CA PRO A 153 -20.06 -2.02 4.43
C PRO A 153 -21.59 -1.87 4.28
N LEU A 154 -22.13 -2.35 3.16
CA LEU A 154 -23.57 -2.49 3.04
C LEU A 154 -24.02 -3.64 3.95
N GLU A 155 -24.94 -3.32 4.86
CA GLU A 155 -25.46 -4.24 5.86
C GLU A 155 -26.83 -4.76 5.46
N MET A 156 -27.06 -6.04 5.73
CA MET A 156 -28.34 -6.69 5.49
C MET A 156 -29.16 -6.70 6.79
N ASN A 157 -30.20 -5.88 6.88
CA ASN A 157 -31.07 -5.84 8.06
C ASN A 157 -32.10 -6.98 8.05
N SER A 158 -32.68 -7.26 6.88
CA SER A 158 -33.72 -8.28 6.71
C SER A 158 -33.81 -8.72 5.26
N VAL A 159 -34.09 -10.00 5.04
CA VAL A 159 -34.42 -10.56 3.73
C VAL A 159 -35.88 -10.98 3.76
N TYR A 160 -36.63 -10.63 2.72
CA TYR A 160 -38.00 -11.10 2.52
C TYR A 160 -38.04 -11.88 1.21
N ASP A 161 -38.36 -13.17 1.28
CA ASP A 161 -38.55 -14.03 0.11
C ASP A 161 -39.75 -14.97 0.35
N ASP A 162 -40.77 -14.88 -0.50
CA ASP A 162 -41.98 -15.70 -0.42
C ASP A 162 -41.78 -17.12 -0.98
N SER A 163 -40.68 -17.37 -1.69
CA SER A 163 -40.47 -18.60 -2.48
C SER A 163 -39.50 -19.58 -1.84
N ASN A 164 -38.62 -19.12 -0.95
CA ASN A 164 -37.51 -19.91 -0.45
C ASN A 164 -37.54 -20.02 1.09
N PRO A 165 -37.97 -21.17 1.64
CA PRO A 165 -38.17 -21.36 3.08
C PRO A 165 -36.87 -21.39 3.89
N TYR A 166 -35.70 -21.34 3.24
CA TYR A 166 -34.41 -21.31 3.93
C TYR A 166 -34.06 -19.92 4.49
N TRP A 167 -34.72 -18.84 4.03
CA TRP A 167 -34.42 -17.48 4.49
C TRP A 167 -35.31 -16.99 5.64
N ASP A 168 -36.39 -17.71 5.95
CA ASP A 168 -37.36 -17.32 6.98
C ASP A 168 -36.81 -17.30 8.42
N ASN A 169 -35.70 -18.01 8.67
CA ASN A 169 -35.14 -18.17 10.02
C ASN A 169 -33.62 -17.95 10.05
N ILE A 170 -33.15 -16.88 9.42
CA ILE A 170 -31.76 -16.46 9.45
C ILE A 170 -31.64 -15.12 10.17
N THR A 171 -30.79 -15.08 11.19
CA THR A 171 -30.45 -13.83 11.90
C THR A 171 -29.24 -13.19 11.25
N PHE A 172 -29.35 -11.92 10.85
CA PHE A 172 -28.24 -11.15 10.29
C PHE A 172 -27.46 -10.35 11.35
N SER A 173 -27.88 -10.38 12.62
CA SER A 173 -27.13 -9.76 13.71
C SER A 173 -26.05 -10.71 14.24
N TYR A 174 -24.82 -10.22 14.30
CA TYR A 174 -23.62 -10.92 14.75
C TYR A 174 -22.96 -10.10 15.86
N PRO A 175 -23.47 -10.18 17.11
CA PRO A 175 -23.01 -9.35 18.22
C PRO A 175 -21.53 -9.60 18.58
N GLU A 176 -20.97 -10.76 18.26
CA GLU A 176 -19.53 -11.07 18.43
C GLU A 176 -18.59 -10.11 17.69
N LEU A 177 -19.06 -9.45 16.62
CA LEU A 177 -18.29 -8.46 15.86
C LEU A 177 -18.00 -7.20 16.69
N THR A 178 -18.79 -6.96 17.75
CA THR A 178 -18.60 -5.81 18.65
C THR A 178 -17.44 -5.97 19.63
N GLU A 179 -17.06 -7.22 19.97
CA GLU A 179 -15.99 -7.49 20.96
C GLU A 179 -14.60 -7.63 20.34
N SER A 180 -14.50 -7.99 19.05
CA SER A 180 -13.21 -8.30 18.39
C SER A 180 -12.81 -7.32 17.27
N GLY A 181 -13.61 -6.30 16.98
CA GLY A 181 -13.34 -5.33 15.90
C GLY A 181 -13.59 -3.88 16.32
N PRO A 182 -13.10 -2.91 15.53
CA PRO A 182 -13.57 -1.53 15.67
C PRO A 182 -15.11 -1.51 15.56
N PRO A 183 -15.83 -0.79 16.44
CA PRO A 183 -17.29 -0.82 16.45
C PRO A 183 -17.84 -0.10 15.22
N ILE A 184 -18.03 -0.83 14.13
CA ILE A 184 -18.55 -0.31 12.85
C ILE A 184 -20.01 -0.71 12.67
N SER A 185 -20.35 -2.00 12.86
CA SER A 185 -21.74 -2.50 12.89
C SER A 185 -21.80 -3.91 13.46
N ASP A 186 -22.96 -4.26 14.03
CA ASP A 186 -23.34 -5.58 14.53
C ASP A 186 -24.06 -6.44 13.49
N MET A 187 -24.16 -5.97 12.24
CA MET A 187 -24.88 -6.65 11.15
C MET A 187 -23.95 -7.30 10.13
N ARG A 188 -24.45 -8.35 9.47
CA ARG A 188 -23.72 -9.05 8.41
C ARG A 188 -23.55 -8.15 7.19
N SER A 189 -22.30 -7.96 6.76
CA SER A 189 -21.98 -7.26 5.53
C SER A 189 -22.33 -8.11 4.30
N VAL A 190 -22.95 -7.51 3.28
CA VAL A 190 -23.23 -8.15 2.00
C VAL A 190 -22.59 -7.35 0.88
N ARG A 191 -22.13 -8.07 -0.15
CA ARG A 191 -21.65 -7.49 -1.40
C ARG A 191 -22.42 -8.12 -2.54
N PHE A 192 -22.81 -7.30 -3.50
CA PHE A 192 -23.38 -7.79 -4.75
C PHE A 192 -22.29 -7.80 -5.81
N LEU A 193 -22.23 -8.88 -6.54
CA LEU A 193 -21.30 -9.08 -7.63
C LEU A 193 -22.09 -9.00 -8.95
N GLY A 194 -21.49 -8.37 -9.96
CA GLY A 194 -22.02 -8.37 -11.31
C GLY A 194 -22.06 -9.78 -11.92
N PRO A 195 -22.80 -9.96 -13.03
CA PRO A 195 -22.88 -11.25 -13.73
C PRO A 195 -21.50 -11.78 -14.13
N GLU A 196 -20.59 -10.87 -14.52
CA GLU A 196 -19.21 -11.16 -14.90
C GLU A 196 -18.33 -11.75 -13.76
N ALA A 197 -18.83 -11.80 -12.52
CA ALA A 197 -18.10 -12.49 -11.44
C ALA A 197 -18.31 -14.02 -11.46
N PHE A 198 -19.34 -14.48 -12.18
CA PHE A 198 -19.78 -15.86 -12.17
C PHE A 198 -19.35 -16.65 -13.41
N ASP A 199 -18.71 -15.99 -14.37
CA ASP A 199 -18.06 -16.60 -15.52
C ASP A 199 -16.55 -16.33 -15.56
N GLY A 200 -15.89 -16.81 -16.62
CA GLY A 200 -14.50 -16.49 -16.90
C GLY A 200 -13.46 -16.96 -15.88
N GLU A 201 -12.43 -16.14 -15.70
CA GLU A 201 -11.32 -16.38 -14.78
C GLU A 201 -11.75 -16.07 -13.34
N PHE A 202 -12.57 -15.04 -13.14
CA PHE A 202 -13.05 -14.67 -11.81
C PHE A 202 -13.85 -15.79 -11.17
N ALA A 203 -14.72 -16.48 -11.92
CA ALA A 203 -15.48 -17.61 -11.38
C ALA A 203 -14.56 -18.74 -10.88
N ASN A 204 -13.50 -19.04 -11.62
CA ASN A 204 -12.54 -20.07 -11.23
C ASN A 204 -11.75 -19.67 -9.97
N ARG A 205 -11.32 -18.40 -9.89
CA ARG A 205 -10.57 -17.87 -8.73
C ARG A 205 -11.44 -17.73 -7.49
N LEU A 206 -12.65 -17.20 -7.65
CA LEU A 206 -13.63 -17.07 -6.56
C LEU A 206 -14.10 -18.44 -6.09
N GLY A 207 -14.36 -19.37 -7.01
CA GLY A 207 -14.74 -20.74 -6.73
C GLY A 207 -13.70 -21.52 -5.91
N GLY A 208 -12.40 -21.31 -6.19
CA GLY A 208 -11.30 -21.93 -5.44
C GLY A 208 -11.18 -21.47 -3.98
N ASN A 209 -11.74 -20.29 -3.66
CA ASN A 209 -11.67 -19.67 -2.34
C ASN A 209 -12.96 -19.82 -1.52
N ILE A 210 -13.94 -20.58 -2.01
CA ILE A 210 -15.17 -20.85 -1.26
C ILE A 210 -14.84 -21.79 -0.10
N ILE A 211 -15.24 -21.38 1.10
CA ILE A 211 -15.10 -22.21 2.30
C ILE A 211 -15.94 -23.48 2.09
N ALA A 212 -15.27 -24.64 2.12
CA ALA A 212 -15.91 -25.94 1.95
C ALA A 212 -17.09 -26.10 2.92
N GLY A 213 -18.29 -26.34 2.37
CA GLY A 213 -19.53 -26.50 3.14
C GLY A 213 -20.54 -25.35 3.03
N MET A 214 -20.21 -24.24 2.35
CA MET A 214 -21.14 -23.13 2.11
C MET A 214 -21.81 -23.15 0.71
N GLY A 215 -21.59 -24.19 -0.09
CA GLY A 215 -22.17 -24.37 -1.43
C GLY A 215 -21.12 -24.41 -2.54
N GLU A 216 -21.55 -24.72 -3.76
CA GLU A 216 -20.74 -24.60 -4.98
C GLU A 216 -20.87 -23.18 -5.56
N TRP A 217 -19.84 -22.69 -6.25
CA TRP A 217 -19.94 -21.41 -6.95
C TRP A 217 -21.03 -21.51 -8.04
N PRO A 218 -22.02 -20.60 -8.06
CA PRO A 218 -23.08 -20.67 -9.05
C PRO A 218 -22.52 -20.35 -10.44
N THR A 219 -22.87 -21.17 -11.43
CA THR A 219 -22.60 -20.91 -12.85
C THR A 219 -23.55 -19.84 -13.39
N PRO A 220 -23.20 -19.08 -14.45
CA PRO A 220 -24.00 -17.96 -14.96
C PRO A 220 -25.39 -18.37 -15.50
N SER A 221 -25.62 -19.67 -15.75
CA SER A 221 -26.95 -20.21 -16.09
C SER A 221 -27.92 -20.26 -14.90
N PHE A 222 -27.42 -20.12 -13.67
CA PHE A 222 -28.26 -19.85 -12.50
C PHE A 222 -28.53 -18.35 -12.47
N HIS A 223 -29.65 -17.98 -13.09
CA HIS A 223 -30.21 -16.64 -13.07
C HIS A 223 -30.55 -16.26 -11.62
N CYS A 224 -29.59 -15.73 -10.86
CA CYS A 224 -29.88 -15.08 -9.59
C CYS A 224 -30.76 -13.88 -9.90
N CYS A 225 -32.02 -14.00 -9.51
CA CYS A 225 -33.11 -13.07 -9.81
C CYS A 225 -32.76 -11.62 -9.43
N PHE A 226 -32.43 -10.82 -10.42
CA PHE A 226 -32.97 -9.46 -10.53
C PHE A 226 -34.10 -9.52 -11.57
N SER A 227 -35.28 -9.96 -11.15
CA SER A 227 -36.51 -9.47 -11.78
C SER A 227 -36.86 -8.19 -11.05
N GLY A 228 -36.94 -7.08 -11.79
CA GLY A 228 -37.66 -5.90 -11.31
C GLY A 228 -39.15 -6.19 -11.13
#